data_AF-A0A0B4EFL1-F1
#
_entry.id   AF-A0A0B4EFL1-F1
#
_cell.length_a   1.000
_cell.length_b   1.000
_cell.length_c   1.000
_cell.angle_alpha   90.00
_cell.angle_beta   90.00
_cell.angle_gamma   90.00
#
_symmetry.space_group_name_H-M   'P 1'
#
loop_
_entity.id
_entity.type
_entity.pdbx_description
1 polymer ?
#
loop_
_entity_poly.entity_id
_entity_poly.type
_entity_poly.pdbx_seq_one_letter_code
_entity_poly.pdbx_strand_id
1 'polypeptide(L)'
;MLQYSPIVSGIIETHGPRHCPSIDRKVLNFPDKTEHQIFLELESLDSDEIYVNGFTTAMPPFAQEEILHTICGLEHAKIMRYGYAVEYDYVPAFQLYPSLENKKISGLFCAGQINGTSGYEEAAAQGLIAGINAGRKILQKSPIFIDRSEAYIGVMIDDLIHKKTPEPYRVLPSRSEYRLHLRFDNAFMRLYEKTKEIGLLSPEKISFLEEAIEKVIQEVKRLKNISISMQEANQFLKNKNCMDFFQRE
;
A
#
# COMPACT_ATOMS: atom_id res chain seq x y z
N MET A 1 22.51 21.27 12.90
CA MET A 1 21.22 20.81 13.47
C MET A 1 21.19 19.34 13.89
N LEU A 2 21.97 18.43 13.27
CA LEU A 2 21.94 16.99 13.60
C LEU A 2 22.24 16.63 15.07
N GLN A 3 22.99 17.45 15.79
CA GLN A 3 23.25 17.26 17.23
C GLN A 3 21.97 17.26 18.10
N TYR A 4 20.86 17.81 17.59
CA TYR A 4 19.55 17.83 18.25
C TYR A 4 18.62 16.70 17.79
N SER A 5 19.11 15.79 16.92
CA SER A 5 18.36 14.60 16.53
C SER A 5 18.12 13.71 17.75
N PRO A 6 16.88 13.25 18.00
CA PRO A 6 16.58 12.26 19.04
C PRO A 6 17.35 10.95 18.86
N ILE A 7 17.79 10.65 17.64
CA ILE A 7 18.61 9.47 17.31
C ILE A 7 20.06 9.70 17.75
N VAL A 8 20.61 10.89 17.46
CA VAL A 8 22.00 11.24 17.81
C VAL A 8 22.15 11.48 19.31
N SER A 9 21.12 12.05 19.95
CA SER A 9 21.11 12.29 21.40
C SER A 9 20.85 11.02 22.22
N GLY A 10 20.47 9.91 21.58
CA GLY A 10 20.18 8.64 22.24
C GLY A 10 18.85 8.60 23.00
N ILE A 11 17.98 9.60 22.82
CA ILE A 11 16.63 9.62 23.43
C ILE A 11 15.75 8.51 22.83
N ILE A 12 15.94 8.21 21.54
CA ILE A 12 15.27 7.13 20.83
C ILE A 12 16.29 6.04 20.51
N GLU A 13 16.22 4.92 21.23
CA GLU A 13 17.07 3.74 20.99
C GLU A 13 16.52 2.82 19.89
N THR A 14 15.25 3.00 19.51
CA THR A 14 14.60 2.15 18.51
C THR A 14 15.01 2.53 17.08
N HIS A 15 15.23 1.51 16.26
CA HIS A 15 15.37 1.69 14.82
C HIS A 15 13.97 1.93 14.22
N GLY A 16 13.64 3.21 13.97
CA GLY A 16 12.43 3.59 13.23
C GLY A 16 12.39 2.99 11.81
N PRO A 17 11.27 3.15 11.09
CA PRO A 17 11.03 2.46 9.81
C PRO A 17 12.09 2.82 8.75
N ARG A 18 12.67 1.81 8.12
CA ARG A 18 13.69 1.94 7.06
C ARG A 18 13.16 2.60 5.80
N HIS A 19 11.89 2.40 5.49
CA HIS A 19 11.27 2.86 4.24
C HIS A 19 10.65 4.26 4.34
N CYS A 20 10.32 4.73 5.55
CA CYS A 20 9.91 6.11 5.80
C CYS A 20 10.70 6.70 6.99
N PRO A 21 12.03 6.80 6.87
CA PRO A 21 12.84 7.35 7.94
C PRO A 21 12.60 8.85 8.06
N SER A 22 12.78 9.36 9.28
CA SER A 22 12.80 10.79 9.54
C SER A 22 13.92 11.49 8.74
N ILE A 23 13.79 12.79 8.49
CA ILE A 23 14.72 13.56 7.64
C ILE A 23 16.16 13.49 8.18
N ASP A 24 16.33 13.56 9.49
CA ASP A 24 17.61 13.42 10.16
C ASP A 24 18.22 12.02 9.97
N ARG A 25 17.39 10.97 10.02
CA ARG A 25 17.83 9.61 9.70
C ARG A 25 18.16 9.43 8.22
N LYS A 26 17.42 10.07 7.30
CA LYS A 26 17.74 10.07 5.86
C LYS A 26 19.12 10.66 5.59
N VAL A 27 19.39 11.83 6.18
CA VAL A 27 20.68 12.53 6.04
C VAL A 27 21.82 11.70 6.64
N LEU A 28 21.62 11.09 7.82
CA LEU A 28 22.62 10.22 8.44
C LEU A 28 22.91 8.95 7.63
N ASN A 29 21.88 8.33 7.04
CA ASN A 29 22.04 7.09 6.28
C ASN A 29 22.57 7.30 4.85
N PHE A 30 22.39 8.51 4.29
CA PHE A 30 22.78 8.83 2.92
C PHE A 30 23.61 10.12 2.88
N PRO A 31 24.80 10.15 3.50
CA PRO A 31 25.61 11.37 3.63
C PRO A 31 26.07 11.94 2.28
N ASP A 32 26.18 11.11 1.24
CA ASP A 32 26.58 11.53 -0.10
C ASP A 32 25.45 12.21 -0.89
N LYS A 33 24.20 12.15 -0.41
CA LYS A 33 23.08 12.83 -1.05
C LYS A 33 23.06 14.30 -0.66
N THR A 34 23.19 15.16 -1.65
CA THR A 34 23.14 16.62 -1.47
C THR A 34 21.71 17.16 -1.38
N GLU A 35 20.73 16.40 -1.85
CA GLU A 35 19.33 16.82 -1.95
C GLU A 35 18.37 15.69 -1.57
N HIS A 36 17.28 16.05 -0.89
CA HIS A 36 16.17 15.18 -0.57
C HIS A 36 14.86 15.83 -1.03
N GLN A 37 14.14 15.14 -1.91
CA GLN A 37 12.85 15.63 -2.39
C GLN A 37 11.81 15.66 -1.27
N ILE A 38 11.03 16.74 -1.25
CA ILE A 38 9.83 16.90 -0.43
C ILE A 38 8.62 17.15 -1.33
N PHE A 39 7.42 16.90 -0.82
CA PHE A 39 6.17 17.28 -1.47
C PHE A 39 5.35 18.15 -0.51
N LEU A 40 4.78 19.22 -1.05
CA LEU A 40 3.82 20.07 -0.33
C LEU A 40 2.43 19.61 -0.71
N GLU A 41 1.74 19.00 0.24
CA GLU A 41 0.42 18.41 0.03
C GLU A 41 -0.61 19.23 0.81
N LEU A 42 -1.62 19.76 0.11
CA LEU A 42 -2.71 20.46 0.77
C LEU A 42 -3.53 19.45 1.59
N GLU A 43 -3.66 19.64 2.90
CA GLU A 43 -4.39 18.69 3.75
C GLU A 43 -5.90 18.75 3.54
N SER A 44 -6.44 19.94 3.26
CA SER A 44 -7.87 20.16 3.05
C SER A 44 -8.12 21.36 2.14
N LEU A 45 -9.22 21.33 1.39
CA LEU A 45 -9.70 22.47 0.60
C LEU A 45 -10.15 23.65 1.48
N ASP A 46 -10.46 23.39 2.75
CA ASP A 46 -11.04 24.37 3.68
C ASP A 46 -10.02 24.91 4.69
N SER A 47 -8.72 24.57 4.54
CA SER A 47 -7.66 25.01 5.46
C SER A 47 -6.39 25.40 4.73
N ASP A 48 -5.64 26.34 5.31
CA ASP A 48 -4.31 26.70 4.83
C ASP A 48 -3.21 25.73 5.32
N GLU A 49 -3.58 24.57 5.89
CA GLU A 49 -2.63 23.55 6.37
C GLU A 49 -2.01 22.78 5.18
N ILE A 50 -0.68 22.76 5.13
CA ILE A 50 0.11 22.03 4.15
C ILE A 50 0.94 20.97 4.87
N TYR A 51 0.76 19.71 4.47
CA TYR A 51 1.60 18.60 4.88
C TYR A 51 2.92 18.62 4.10
N VAL A 52 4.03 18.69 4.82
CA VAL A 52 5.39 18.69 4.24
C VAL A 52 5.89 17.26 4.16
N ASN A 53 5.39 16.50 3.16
CA ASN A 53 5.75 15.12 2.97
C ASN A 53 7.26 14.97 2.66
N GLY A 54 7.90 14.06 3.37
CA GLY A 54 9.35 13.85 3.32
C GLY A 54 10.13 14.53 4.45
N PHE A 55 9.50 15.45 5.20
CA PHE A 55 10.08 16.20 6.31
C PHE A 55 9.66 15.70 7.72
N THR A 56 9.44 14.40 7.87
CA THR A 56 9.12 13.79 9.18
C THR A 56 10.31 13.95 10.14
N THR A 57 10.09 14.45 11.35
CA THR A 57 11.12 14.64 12.37
C THR A 57 10.51 14.68 13.77
N ALA A 58 11.32 14.41 14.78
CA ALA A 58 10.99 14.61 16.19
C ALA A 58 12.03 15.51 16.89
N MET A 59 12.78 16.30 16.11
CA MET A 59 13.69 17.31 16.64
C MET A 59 12.95 18.39 17.43
N PRO A 60 13.62 19.14 18.32
CA PRO A 60 13.01 20.26 19.02
C PRO A 60 12.43 21.31 18.07
N PRO A 61 11.36 22.03 18.46
CA PRO A 61 10.67 23.02 17.62
C PRO A 61 11.59 24.02 16.91
N PHE A 62 12.57 24.60 17.61
CA PHE A 62 13.51 25.56 17.02
C PHE A 62 14.33 24.96 15.87
N ALA A 63 14.72 23.68 15.97
CA ALA A 63 15.50 23.03 14.93
C ALA A 63 14.62 22.67 13.72
N GLN A 64 13.34 22.33 13.94
CA GLN A 64 12.40 22.11 12.84
C GLN A 64 12.18 23.40 12.05
N GLU A 65 11.99 24.52 12.73
CA GLU A 65 11.78 25.83 12.12
C GLU A 65 12.99 26.27 11.29
N GLU A 66 14.19 26.21 11.88
CA GLU A 66 15.44 26.52 11.17
C GLU A 66 15.64 25.66 9.92
N ILE A 67 15.42 24.34 10.01
CA ILE A 67 15.58 23.46 8.85
C ILE A 67 14.50 23.77 7.80
N LEU A 68 13.24 24.00 8.20
CA LEU A 68 12.15 24.32 7.28
C LEU A 68 12.46 25.58 6.47
N HIS A 69 12.99 26.63 7.11
CA HIS A 69 13.34 27.89 6.44
C HIS A 69 14.54 27.78 5.50
N THR A 70 15.32 26.68 5.54
CA THR A 70 16.35 26.42 4.52
C THR A 70 15.80 25.89 3.19
N ILE A 71 14.53 25.50 3.16
CA ILE A 71 13.89 24.90 1.99
C ILE A 71 13.39 26.03 1.08
N CYS A 72 13.77 25.98 -0.19
CA CYS A 72 13.36 26.96 -1.20
C CYS A 72 11.83 27.09 -1.27
N GLY A 73 11.35 28.33 -1.11
CA GLY A 73 9.93 28.68 -1.08
C GLY A 73 9.27 28.59 0.31
N LEU A 74 10.00 28.14 1.34
CA LEU A 74 9.53 28.04 2.73
C LEU A 74 10.33 28.92 3.69
N GLU A 75 11.10 29.89 3.19
CA GLU A 75 11.99 30.77 3.98
C GLU A 75 11.25 31.56 5.06
N HIS A 76 9.94 31.76 4.89
CA HIS A 76 9.06 32.46 5.82
C HIS A 76 7.83 31.63 6.23
N ALA A 77 7.89 30.31 6.03
CA ALA A 77 6.80 29.42 6.39
C ALA A 77 6.54 29.46 7.91
N LYS A 78 5.26 29.42 8.30
CA LYS A 78 4.85 29.37 9.71
C LYS A 78 4.38 27.96 10.04
N ILE A 79 5.00 27.36 11.06
CA ILE A 79 4.64 26.01 11.50
C ILE A 79 3.37 26.08 12.34
N MET A 80 2.30 25.44 11.85
CA MET A 80 1.04 25.29 12.59
C MET A 80 1.14 24.19 13.66
N ARG A 81 1.84 23.09 13.33
CA ARG A 81 2.03 21.92 14.18
C ARG A 81 3.44 21.38 13.97
N TYR A 82 4.20 21.28 15.05
CA TYR A 82 5.54 20.69 14.99
C TYR A 82 5.46 19.18 14.81
N GLY A 83 6.41 18.63 14.05
CA GLY A 83 6.59 17.20 13.89
C GLY A 83 6.94 16.52 15.22
N TYR A 84 6.55 15.26 15.34
CA TYR A 84 6.76 14.45 16.52
C TYR A 84 6.88 12.97 16.14
N ALA A 85 7.31 12.15 17.11
CA ALA A 85 7.31 10.70 17.00
C ALA A 85 6.38 10.10 18.07
N VAL A 86 5.79 8.95 17.75
CA VAL A 86 4.94 8.19 18.66
C VAL A 86 5.52 6.80 18.81
N GLU A 87 5.67 6.37 20.07
CA GLU A 87 5.97 4.99 20.42
C GLU A 87 4.70 4.33 20.95
N TYR A 88 4.46 3.09 20.54
CA TYR A 88 3.28 2.34 20.90
C TYR A 88 3.58 0.85 21.01
N ASP A 89 2.87 0.19 21.92
CA ASP A 89 2.88 -1.26 22.02
C ASP A 89 2.05 -1.89 20.90
N TYR A 90 2.43 -3.11 20.51
CA TYR A 90 1.69 -3.90 19.53
C TYR A 90 1.69 -5.37 19.94
N VAL A 91 0.74 -6.13 19.39
CA VAL A 91 0.61 -7.58 19.57
C VAL A 91 1.23 -8.26 18.34
N PRO A 92 2.32 -9.03 18.50
CA PRO A 92 2.95 -9.71 17.38
C PRO A 92 1.98 -10.61 16.60
N ALA A 93 1.86 -10.37 15.30
CA ALA A 93 0.86 -11.00 14.44
C ALA A 93 1.06 -12.52 14.25
N PHE A 94 2.23 -13.08 14.55
CA PHE A 94 2.43 -14.54 14.58
C PHE A 94 1.49 -15.26 15.58
N GLN A 95 0.90 -14.52 16.54
CA GLN A 95 -0.10 -15.03 17.47
C GLN A 95 -1.50 -15.20 16.85
N LEU A 96 -1.68 -14.78 15.60
CA LEU A 96 -2.94 -14.87 14.86
C LEU A 96 -2.88 -16.01 13.84
N TYR A 97 -4.04 -16.59 13.54
CA TYR A 97 -4.24 -17.38 12.33
C TYR A 97 -4.36 -16.45 11.10
N PRO A 98 -4.22 -16.97 9.87
CA PRO A 98 -4.48 -16.18 8.64
C PRO A 98 -5.88 -15.57 8.55
N SER A 99 -6.83 -16.03 9.38
CA SER A 99 -8.16 -15.44 9.52
C SER A 99 -8.17 -14.14 10.35
N LEU A 100 -7.01 -13.78 10.92
CA LEU A 100 -6.79 -12.74 11.93
C LEU A 100 -7.42 -13.04 13.31
N GLU A 101 -7.91 -14.27 13.53
CA GLU A 101 -8.35 -14.75 14.85
C GLU A 101 -7.12 -15.08 15.71
N ASN A 102 -7.15 -14.70 16.98
CA ASN A 102 -6.11 -15.01 17.94
C ASN A 102 -6.04 -16.53 18.22
N LYS A 103 -4.83 -17.08 18.25
CA LYS A 103 -4.59 -18.52 18.48
C LYS A 103 -4.92 -18.99 19.89
N LYS A 104 -4.85 -18.10 20.90
CA LYS A 104 -5.09 -18.41 22.31
C LYS A 104 -6.50 -18.07 22.77
N ILE A 105 -7.07 -16.99 22.25
CA ILE A 105 -8.38 -16.48 22.65
C ILE A 105 -9.32 -16.57 21.45
N SER A 106 -10.15 -17.63 21.41
CA SER A 106 -11.11 -17.77 20.32
C SER A 106 -12.14 -16.63 20.35
N GLY A 107 -12.50 -16.13 19.16
CA GLY A 107 -13.40 -15.01 18.98
C GLY A 107 -12.75 -13.63 19.10
N LEU A 108 -11.49 -13.55 19.56
CA LEU A 108 -10.72 -12.31 19.53
C LEU A 108 -10.02 -12.16 18.17
N PHE A 109 -10.31 -11.07 17.46
CA PHE A 109 -9.65 -10.72 16.21
C PHE A 109 -8.85 -9.43 16.37
N CYS A 110 -7.68 -9.36 15.74
CA CYS A 110 -6.81 -8.18 15.77
C CYS A 110 -6.54 -7.69 14.35
N ALA A 111 -6.61 -6.38 14.13
CA ALA A 111 -6.42 -5.77 12.82
C ALA A 111 -5.82 -4.36 12.93
N GLY A 112 -4.96 -4.01 11.98
CA GLY A 112 -4.37 -2.68 11.87
C GLY A 112 -3.12 -2.49 12.72
N GLN A 113 -2.94 -1.30 13.27
CA GLN A 113 -1.69 -0.92 13.94
C GLN A 113 -1.31 -1.84 15.10
N ILE A 114 -2.30 -2.43 15.78
CA ILE A 114 -2.08 -3.42 16.84
C ILE A 114 -1.31 -4.66 16.36
N ASN A 115 -1.34 -4.97 15.06
CA ASN A 115 -0.60 -6.09 14.46
C ASN A 115 0.81 -5.68 13.97
N GLY A 116 1.23 -4.44 14.20
CA GLY A 116 2.53 -3.93 13.74
C GLY A 116 2.53 -3.38 12.31
N THR A 117 1.40 -2.89 11.79
CA THR A 117 1.34 -2.12 10.52
C THR A 117 1.23 -0.62 10.77
N SER A 118 1.67 0.22 9.84
CA SER A 118 1.60 1.69 10.02
C SER A 118 0.73 2.47 9.02
N GLY A 119 0.19 1.81 7.99
CA GLY A 119 -0.57 2.48 6.92
C GLY A 119 -2.07 2.26 7.01
N TYR A 120 -2.84 3.22 6.46
CA TYR A 120 -4.29 3.21 6.53
C TYR A 120 -4.88 2.06 5.71
N GLU A 121 -4.30 1.80 4.54
CA GLU A 121 -4.71 0.77 3.61
C GLU A 121 -4.46 -0.63 4.19
N GLU A 122 -3.31 -0.83 4.83
CA GLU A 122 -3.00 -2.06 5.56
C GLU A 122 -3.99 -2.30 6.70
N ALA A 123 -4.32 -1.25 7.46
CA ALA A 123 -5.26 -1.36 8.56
C ALA A 123 -6.69 -1.64 8.08
N ALA A 124 -7.14 -0.95 7.03
CA ALA A 124 -8.45 -1.16 6.42
C ALA A 124 -8.58 -2.58 5.85
N ALA A 125 -7.56 -3.07 5.15
CA ALA A 125 -7.55 -4.42 4.59
C ALA A 125 -7.60 -5.51 5.68
N GLN A 126 -6.82 -5.36 6.76
CA GLN A 126 -6.91 -6.26 7.91
C GLN A 126 -8.28 -6.18 8.58
N GLY A 127 -8.81 -4.98 8.78
CA GLY A 127 -10.11 -4.74 9.40
C GLY A 127 -11.24 -5.41 8.64
N LEU A 128 -11.22 -5.34 7.31
CA LEU A 128 -12.17 -6.02 6.44
C LEU A 128 -12.15 -7.54 6.66
N ILE A 129 -10.97 -8.17 6.62
CA ILE A 129 -10.83 -9.63 6.77
C ILE A 129 -11.18 -10.08 8.19
N ALA A 130 -10.70 -9.37 9.21
CA ALA A 130 -11.02 -9.65 10.61
C ALA A 130 -12.52 -9.53 10.87
N GLY A 131 -13.16 -8.47 10.36
CA GLY A 131 -14.60 -8.24 10.50
C GLY A 131 -15.44 -9.32 9.80
N ILE A 132 -15.09 -9.68 8.57
CA ILE A 132 -15.74 -10.78 7.83
C ILE A 132 -15.64 -12.08 8.62
N ASN A 133 -14.44 -12.43 9.11
CA ASN A 133 -14.22 -13.69 9.81
C ASN A 133 -14.85 -13.71 11.21
N ALA A 134 -14.89 -12.58 11.91
CA ALA A 134 -15.64 -12.44 13.15
C ALA A 134 -17.14 -12.69 12.94
N GLY A 135 -17.74 -12.07 11.91
CA GLY A 135 -19.13 -12.30 11.55
C GLY A 135 -19.41 -13.75 11.16
N ARG A 136 -18.52 -14.35 10.36
CA ARG A 136 -18.64 -15.76 9.95
C ARG A 136 -18.51 -16.72 11.13
N LYS A 137 -17.66 -16.43 12.12
CA LYS A 137 -17.53 -17.22 13.35
C LYS A 137 -18.86 -17.30 14.10
N ILE A 138 -19.55 -16.16 14.28
CA ILE A 138 -20.86 -16.09 14.94
C ILE A 138 -21.90 -16.89 14.15
N LEU A 139 -21.85 -16.79 12.82
CA LEU A 139 -22.73 -17.55 11.91
C LEU A 139 -22.32 -19.02 11.73
N GLN A 140 -21.30 -19.51 12.46
CA GLN A 140 -20.76 -20.87 12.34
C GLN A 140 -20.33 -21.25 10.92
N LYS A 141 -19.84 -20.27 10.15
CA LYS A 141 -19.28 -20.46 8.81
C LYS A 141 -17.76 -20.55 8.88
N SER A 142 -17.16 -21.32 7.97
CA SER A 142 -15.70 -21.39 7.82
C SER A 142 -15.10 -20.01 7.52
N PRO A 143 -13.93 -19.65 8.06
CA PRO A 143 -13.29 -18.38 7.76
C PRO A 143 -12.93 -18.25 6.28
N ILE A 144 -12.89 -17.01 5.79
CA ILE A 144 -12.33 -16.65 4.48
C ILE A 144 -10.84 -16.37 4.63
N PHE A 145 -10.08 -16.92 3.70
CA PHE A 145 -8.67 -16.61 3.50
C PHE A 145 -8.47 -16.03 2.11
N ILE A 146 -7.60 -15.04 2.00
CA ILE A 146 -7.08 -14.55 0.73
C ILE A 146 -5.66 -15.09 0.62
N ASP A 147 -5.41 -15.93 -0.38
CA ASP A 147 -4.09 -16.46 -0.64
C ASP A 147 -3.16 -15.37 -1.16
N ARG A 148 -1.87 -15.52 -0.89
CA ARG A 148 -0.84 -14.56 -1.34
C ARG A 148 -0.74 -14.46 -2.86
N SER A 149 -1.14 -15.49 -3.61
CA SER A 149 -1.22 -15.47 -5.07
C SER A 149 -2.49 -14.80 -5.60
N GLU A 150 -3.49 -14.56 -4.75
CA GLU A 150 -4.78 -14.00 -5.15
C GLU A 150 -4.83 -12.49 -4.98
N ALA A 151 -4.24 -11.89 -3.94
CA ALA A 151 -4.18 -10.43 -3.75
C ALA A 151 -3.11 -9.97 -2.73
N TYR A 152 -2.76 -8.69 -2.78
CA TYR A 152 -1.84 -8.07 -1.81
C TYR A 152 -2.32 -8.13 -0.35
N ILE A 153 -3.64 -8.23 -0.11
CA ILE A 153 -4.16 -8.48 1.25
C ILE A 153 -3.64 -9.82 1.78
N GLY A 154 -3.62 -10.86 0.94
CA GLY A 154 -3.07 -12.16 1.29
C GLY A 154 -1.56 -12.11 1.51
N VAL A 155 -0.82 -11.41 0.64
CA VAL A 155 0.64 -11.19 0.81
C VAL A 155 0.93 -10.52 2.16
N MET A 156 0.20 -9.46 2.50
CA MET A 156 0.36 -8.74 3.75
C MET A 156 0.07 -9.62 4.98
N ILE A 157 -1.07 -10.30 5.00
CA ILE A 157 -1.46 -11.15 6.14
C ILE A 157 -0.46 -12.28 6.32
N ASP A 158 -0.06 -12.92 5.23
CA ASP A 158 0.93 -14.00 5.25
C ASP A 158 2.29 -13.52 5.77
N ASP A 159 2.77 -12.38 5.27
CA ASP A 159 4.02 -11.78 5.72
C ASP A 159 3.97 -11.38 7.21
N LEU A 160 2.88 -10.76 7.68
CA LEU A 160 2.71 -10.38 9.09
C LEU A 160 2.76 -11.60 10.03
N ILE A 161 2.18 -12.72 9.63
CA ILE A 161 2.09 -13.92 10.48
C ILE A 161 3.41 -14.71 10.46
N HIS A 162 4.04 -14.84 9.30
CA HIS A 162 5.16 -15.78 9.12
C HIS A 162 6.53 -15.11 9.14
N LYS A 163 6.64 -13.82 8.77
CA LYS A 163 7.93 -13.10 8.81
C LYS A 163 8.09 -12.40 10.15
N LYS A 164 9.33 -12.37 10.64
CA LYS A 164 9.70 -11.43 11.70
C LYS A 164 9.73 -10.04 11.09
N THR A 165 8.84 -9.16 11.53
CA THR A 165 8.79 -7.75 11.13
C THR A 165 9.46 -6.91 12.22
N PRO A 166 10.77 -6.62 12.13
CA PRO A 166 11.48 -5.85 13.15
C PRO A 166 11.09 -4.35 13.16
N GLU A 167 10.32 -3.93 12.17
CA GLU A 167 9.81 -2.58 11.98
C GLU A 167 8.32 -2.66 11.56
N PRO A 168 7.55 -1.57 11.69
CA PRO A 168 6.17 -1.55 11.23
C PRO A 168 6.06 -1.93 9.75
N TYR A 169 5.22 -2.92 9.45
CA TYR A 169 5.05 -3.45 8.10
C TYR A 169 4.36 -2.42 7.19
N ARG A 170 4.86 -2.33 5.95
CA ARG A 170 4.27 -1.59 4.83
C ARG A 170 4.19 -2.49 3.61
N VAL A 171 3.12 -2.39 2.84
CA VAL A 171 2.91 -3.20 1.62
C VAL A 171 3.83 -2.76 0.49
N LEU A 172 4.18 -1.47 0.41
CA LEU A 172 5.02 -0.93 -0.69
C LEU A 172 6.37 -1.68 -0.88
N PRO A 173 7.18 -1.95 0.17
CA PRO A 173 8.40 -2.74 0.03
C PRO A 173 8.16 -4.25 -0.08
N SER A 174 6.93 -4.73 0.13
CA SER A 174 6.62 -6.16 0.03
C SER A 174 6.83 -6.63 -1.41
N ARG A 175 7.53 -7.75 -1.56
CA ARG A 175 7.74 -8.38 -2.86
C ARG A 175 6.74 -9.51 -3.01
N SER A 176 5.80 -9.36 -3.93
CA SER A 176 4.99 -10.47 -4.40
C SER A 176 5.66 -11.13 -5.61
N GLU A 177 5.80 -12.45 -5.55
CA GLU A 177 6.24 -13.29 -6.67
C GLU A 177 5.25 -13.22 -7.86
N TYR A 178 4.00 -12.81 -7.59
CA TYR A 178 2.90 -12.77 -8.54
C TYR A 178 2.56 -11.35 -9.03
N ARG A 179 3.50 -10.39 -8.95
CA ARG A 179 3.24 -8.96 -9.25
C ARG A 179 2.59 -8.67 -10.61
N LEU A 180 2.85 -9.49 -11.64
CA LEU A 180 2.25 -9.32 -12.97
C LEU A 180 0.76 -9.72 -12.99
N HIS A 181 0.37 -10.62 -12.11
CA HIS A 181 -1.01 -11.07 -11.93
C HIS A 181 -1.76 -10.16 -10.95
N LEU A 182 -1.10 -9.75 -9.85
CA LEU A 182 -1.67 -8.92 -8.78
C LEU A 182 -1.68 -7.44 -9.13
N ARG A 183 -2.49 -7.05 -10.12
CA ARG A 183 -2.61 -5.66 -10.56
C ARG A 183 -3.85 -4.98 -10.00
N PHE A 184 -3.82 -3.66 -9.89
CA PHE A 184 -4.99 -2.92 -9.42
C PHE A 184 -6.18 -3.07 -10.39
N ASP A 185 -5.91 -3.09 -11.71
CA ASP A 185 -6.93 -3.11 -12.76
C ASP A 185 -7.77 -4.39 -12.80
N ASN A 186 -7.22 -5.52 -12.35
CA ASN A 186 -7.89 -6.82 -12.44
C ASN A 186 -8.32 -7.38 -11.07
N ALA A 187 -8.24 -6.57 -10.01
CA ALA A 187 -8.59 -7.00 -8.66
C ALA A 187 -10.03 -7.50 -8.55
N PHE A 188 -10.96 -6.83 -9.25
CA PHE A 188 -12.36 -7.23 -9.28
C PHE A 188 -12.55 -8.62 -9.88
N MET A 189 -11.81 -8.97 -10.94
CA MET A 189 -11.88 -10.30 -11.56
C MET A 189 -11.31 -11.37 -10.63
N ARG A 190 -10.15 -11.09 -10.01
CA ARG A 190 -9.44 -12.04 -9.13
C ARG A 190 -10.25 -12.37 -7.86
N LEU A 191 -10.91 -11.36 -7.28
CA LEU A 191 -11.61 -11.49 -6.01
C LEU A 191 -13.12 -11.70 -6.16
N TYR A 192 -13.63 -11.84 -7.38
CA TYR A 192 -15.08 -11.96 -7.64
C TYR A 192 -15.74 -13.13 -6.91
N GLU A 193 -15.17 -14.34 -7.00
CA GLU A 193 -15.75 -15.53 -6.34
C GLU A 193 -15.81 -15.37 -4.82
N LYS A 194 -14.74 -14.86 -4.19
CA LYS A 194 -14.75 -14.55 -2.75
C LYS A 194 -15.74 -13.45 -2.42
N THR A 195 -15.89 -12.45 -3.29
CA THR A 195 -16.84 -11.35 -3.08
C THR A 195 -18.28 -11.87 -3.04
N LYS A 196 -18.64 -12.80 -3.93
CA LYS A 196 -19.92 -13.52 -3.88
C LYS A 196 -20.08 -14.32 -2.60
N GLU A 197 -19.05 -15.08 -2.21
CA GLU A 197 -19.09 -15.90 -0.99
C GLU A 197 -19.24 -15.06 0.29
N ILE A 198 -18.59 -13.89 0.34
CA ILE A 198 -18.63 -12.95 1.45
C ILE A 198 -20.03 -12.31 1.57
N GLY A 199 -20.66 -11.97 0.45
CA GLY A 199 -22.05 -11.48 0.43
C GLY A 199 -22.26 -10.07 0.98
N LEU A 200 -21.23 -9.22 0.98
CA LEU A 200 -21.32 -7.82 1.44
C LEU A 200 -21.82 -6.84 0.36
N LEU A 201 -21.74 -7.21 -0.93
CA LEU A 201 -22.18 -6.36 -2.03
C LEU A 201 -23.63 -6.65 -2.41
N SER A 202 -24.33 -5.64 -2.91
CA SER A 202 -25.71 -5.80 -3.38
C SER A 202 -25.78 -6.69 -4.63
N PRO A 203 -26.92 -7.38 -4.88
CA PRO A 203 -27.10 -8.21 -6.08
C PRO A 203 -26.83 -7.44 -7.38
N GLU A 204 -27.21 -6.16 -7.45
CA GLU A 204 -26.98 -5.29 -8.61
C GLU A 204 -25.48 -5.08 -8.86
N LYS A 205 -24.71 -4.87 -7.79
CA LYS A 205 -23.25 -4.71 -7.90
C LYS A 205 -22.57 -6.01 -8.32
N ILE A 206 -23.04 -7.15 -7.82
CA ILE A 206 -22.54 -8.48 -8.24
C ILE A 206 -22.82 -8.70 -9.73
N SER A 207 -24.05 -8.45 -10.18
CA SER A 207 -24.43 -8.59 -11.59
C SER A 207 -23.61 -7.68 -12.51
N PHE A 208 -23.35 -6.43 -12.09
CA PHE A 208 -22.48 -5.51 -12.82
C PHE A 208 -21.06 -6.04 -12.97
N LEU A 209 -20.48 -6.60 -11.90
CA LEU A 209 -19.14 -7.18 -11.93
C LEU A 209 -19.08 -8.41 -12.84
N GLU A 210 -20.10 -9.27 -12.76
CA GLU A 210 -20.21 -10.47 -13.60
C GLU A 210 -20.27 -10.12 -15.09
N GLU A 211 -21.12 -9.17 -15.46
CA GLU A 211 -21.23 -8.70 -16.85
C GLU A 211 -19.91 -8.08 -17.35
N ALA A 212 -19.21 -7.31 -16.49
CA ALA A 212 -17.91 -6.74 -16.84
C ALA A 212 -16.85 -7.83 -17.06
N ILE A 213 -16.80 -8.85 -16.21
CA ILE A 213 -15.89 -10.00 -16.35
C ILE A 213 -16.20 -10.77 -17.63
N GLU A 214 -17.47 -11.04 -17.89
CA GLU A 214 -17.90 -11.78 -19.07
C GLU A 214 -17.55 -11.06 -20.37
N LYS A 215 -17.81 -9.74 -20.45
CA LYS A 215 -17.42 -8.91 -21.59
C LYS A 215 -15.93 -9.00 -21.90
N VAL A 216 -15.07 -8.93 -20.88
CA VAL A 216 -13.62 -9.07 -21.06
C VAL A 216 -13.28 -10.45 -21.61
N ILE A 217 -13.86 -11.52 -21.05
CA ILE A 217 -13.59 -12.90 -21.49
C ILE A 217 -14.06 -13.12 -22.94
N GLN A 218 -15.27 -12.66 -23.28
CA GLN A 218 -15.83 -12.77 -24.63
C GLN A 218 -14.99 -11.99 -25.63
N GLU A 219 -14.57 -10.78 -25.30
CA GLU A 219 -13.76 -9.94 -26.19
C GLU A 219 -12.37 -10.54 -26.41
N VAL A 220 -11.72 -11.07 -25.37
CA VAL A 220 -10.45 -11.78 -25.51
C VAL A 220 -10.61 -13.01 -26.41
N LYS A 221 -11.71 -13.76 -26.30
CA LYS A 221 -12.00 -14.88 -27.20
C LYS A 221 -12.21 -14.41 -28.64
N ARG A 222 -12.95 -13.31 -28.85
CA ARG A 222 -13.20 -12.73 -30.17
C ARG A 222 -11.90 -12.29 -30.83
N LEU A 223 -11.04 -11.56 -30.11
CA LEU A 223 -9.76 -11.06 -30.61
C LEU A 223 -8.79 -12.19 -30.97
N LYS A 224 -8.80 -13.32 -30.24
CA LYS A 224 -7.98 -14.50 -30.60
C LYS A 224 -8.36 -15.13 -31.94
N ASN A 225 -9.61 -14.94 -32.39
CA ASN A 225 -10.09 -15.45 -33.67
C ASN A 225 -9.93 -14.43 -34.81
N ILE A 226 -9.47 -13.22 -34.50
CA ILE A 226 -9.18 -12.19 -35.51
C ILE A 226 -7.70 -12.30 -35.89
N SER A 227 -7.45 -12.60 -37.16
CA SER A 227 -6.12 -12.59 -37.75
C SER A 227 -6.07 -11.52 -38.82
N ILE A 228 -5.10 -10.61 -38.71
CA ILE A 228 -4.81 -9.61 -39.74
C ILE A 228 -3.59 -10.09 -40.51
N SER A 229 -3.68 -10.09 -41.84
CA SER A 229 -2.53 -10.47 -42.66
C SER A 229 -1.41 -9.43 -42.55
N MET A 230 -0.16 -9.84 -42.65
CA MET A 230 0.99 -8.91 -42.65
C MET A 230 0.87 -7.85 -43.75
N GLN A 231 0.31 -8.20 -44.91
CA GLN A 231 0.09 -7.27 -46.02
C GLN A 231 -0.90 -6.16 -45.65
N GLU A 232 -2.03 -6.53 -45.05
CA GLU A 232 -3.05 -5.58 -44.60
C GLU A 232 -2.53 -4.69 -43.46
N ALA A 233 -1.79 -5.27 -42.52
CA ALA A 233 -1.16 -4.52 -41.42
C ALA A 233 -0.14 -3.49 -41.95
N ASN A 234 0.75 -3.88 -42.86
CA ASN A 234 1.73 -2.95 -43.45
C ASN A 234 1.04 -1.86 -44.29
N GLN A 235 -0.01 -2.19 -45.05
CA GLN A 235 -0.76 -1.18 -45.80
C GLN A 235 -1.44 -0.16 -44.86
N PHE A 236 -2.01 -0.61 -43.75
CA PHE A 236 -2.57 0.28 -42.73
C PHE A 236 -1.51 1.19 -42.11
N LEU A 237 -0.35 0.64 -41.72
CA LEU A 237 0.76 1.39 -41.13
C LEU A 237 1.34 2.42 -42.12
N LYS A 238 1.50 2.06 -43.39
CA LYS A 238 1.96 2.96 -44.46
C LYS A 238 1.00 4.14 -44.66
N ASN A 239 -0.31 3.89 -44.62
CA ASN A 239 -1.33 4.95 -44.69
C ASN A 239 -1.28 5.89 -43.46
N LYS A 240 -0.65 5.48 -42.35
CA LYS A 240 -0.41 6.29 -41.16
C LYS A 240 0.99 6.91 -41.11
N ASN A 241 1.76 6.85 -42.20
CA ASN A 241 3.15 7.31 -42.28
C ASN A 241 4.08 6.63 -41.24
N CYS A 242 3.76 5.40 -40.83
CA CYS A 242 4.66 4.57 -40.04
C CYS A 242 5.58 3.76 -40.96
N MET A 243 6.81 3.45 -40.52
CA MET A 243 7.72 2.55 -41.26
C MET A 243 7.14 1.13 -41.33
N ASP A 244 7.52 0.36 -42.35
CA ASP A 244 7.12 -1.04 -42.49
C ASP A 244 7.80 -1.88 -41.39
N PHE A 245 7.02 -2.56 -40.56
CA PHE A 245 7.53 -3.32 -39.42
C PHE A 245 7.60 -4.83 -39.63
N PHE A 246 6.80 -5.38 -40.55
CA PHE A 246 6.67 -6.83 -40.70
C PHE A 246 7.17 -7.28 -42.09
N GLN A 247 8.43 -7.73 -42.16
CA GLN A 247 8.99 -8.39 -43.34
C GLN A 247 8.96 -9.91 -43.16
N ARG A 248 8.72 -10.67 -44.24
CA ARG A 248 8.96 -12.11 -44.24
C ARG A 248 10.47 -12.33 -44.40
N GLU A 249 11.11 -13.02 -43.46
CA GLU A 249 12.29 -13.82 -43.79
C GLU A 249 11.86 -15.04 -44.62
#